data_AF-A0A1Y3AM27-F1
#
_entry.id   AF-A0A1Y3AM27-F1
#
_cell.length_a   1.000
_cell.length_b   1.000
_cell.length_c   1.000
_cell.angle_alpha   90.00
_cell.angle_beta   90.00
_cell.angle_gamma   90.00
#
_symmetry.space_group_name_H-M   'P 1'
#
loop_
_entity.id
_entity.type
_entity.pdbx_description
1 polymer ?
#
loop_
_entity_poly.entity_id
_entity_poly.type
_entity_poly.pdbx_seq_one_letter_code
_entity_poly.pdbx_strand_id
1 'polypeptide(L)'
;MNYTSNGFGPENHLRALRELSRIHFGKIPAIFREKSFSEYGNYRLSTSQLATNADILIGYGPVVNDGYGCSYSPKKNQILFCVSSFFSAKETSSDFFARSLEGSLLQMRELCLRMNANESSATFSARSPEIPPLPTTTSKTS
;
A
#
# COMPACT_ATOMS: atom_id res chain seq x y z
N MET A 1 -4.16 -6.92 -3.24
CA MET A 1 -3.47 -7.67 -2.17
C MET A 1 -3.62 -9.20 -2.34
N ASN A 2 -3.64 -9.75 -3.56
CA ASN A 2 -3.97 -11.18 -3.73
C ASN A 2 -2.83 -12.11 -3.28
N TYR A 3 -1.58 -11.66 -3.41
CA TYR A 3 -0.39 -12.44 -3.03
C TYR A 3 -0.41 -12.86 -1.55
N THR A 4 -0.58 -11.89 -0.64
CA THR A 4 -0.61 -12.15 0.80
C THR A 4 -1.90 -12.83 1.25
N SER A 5 -3.07 -12.45 0.69
CA SER A 5 -4.35 -13.09 1.03
C SER A 5 -4.42 -14.57 0.64
N ASN A 6 -3.71 -14.97 -0.42
CA ASN A 6 -3.60 -16.37 -0.82
C ASN A 6 -2.57 -17.16 0.01
N GLY A 7 -1.97 -16.56 1.03
CA GLY A 7 -1.02 -17.23 1.93
C GLY A 7 0.42 -17.27 1.42
N PHE A 8 0.76 -16.56 0.34
CA PHE A 8 2.13 -16.52 -0.17
C PHE A 8 3.02 -15.49 0.54
N GLY A 9 2.49 -14.79 1.56
CA GLY A 9 3.27 -13.86 2.38
C GLY A 9 4.38 -14.56 3.17
N PRO A 10 5.61 -14.02 3.19
CA PRO A 10 6.76 -14.66 3.82
C PRO A 10 6.73 -14.61 5.36
N GLU A 11 6.07 -13.64 5.98
CA GLU A 11 6.15 -13.35 7.41
C GLU A 11 5.79 -14.58 8.28
N ASN A 12 4.65 -15.21 8.00
CA ASN A 12 4.18 -16.37 8.78
C ASN A 12 5.09 -17.58 8.58
N HIS A 13 5.56 -17.80 7.36
CA HIS A 13 6.47 -18.91 7.04
C HIS A 13 7.81 -18.75 7.76
N LEU A 14 8.42 -17.56 7.70
CA LEU A 14 9.67 -17.27 8.38
C LEU A 14 9.54 -17.37 9.91
N ARG A 15 8.43 -16.91 10.48
CA ARG A 15 8.14 -17.08 11.91
C ARG A 15 8.02 -18.55 12.31
N ALA A 16 7.30 -19.35 11.52
CA ALA A 16 7.16 -20.78 11.75
C ALA A 16 8.51 -21.50 11.68
N LEU A 17 9.32 -21.22 10.64
CA LEU A 17 10.65 -21.82 10.49
C LEU A 17 11.59 -21.48 11.65
N ARG A 18 11.57 -20.22 12.13
CA ARG A 18 12.36 -19.82 13.31
C ARG A 18 11.95 -20.60 14.55
N GLU A 19 10.65 -20.75 14.75
CA GLU A 19 10.10 -21.42 15.94
C GLU A 19 10.29 -22.93 15.91
N LEU A 20 10.07 -23.58 14.75
CA LEU A 20 10.38 -24.99 14.55
C LEU A 20 11.88 -25.26 14.72
N SER A 21 12.75 -24.36 14.24
CA SER A 21 14.19 -24.47 14.46
C SER A 21 14.54 -24.48 15.94
N ARG A 22 13.90 -23.60 16.71
CA ARG A 22 14.06 -23.49 18.17
C ARG A 22 13.60 -24.77 18.88
N ILE A 23 12.45 -25.31 18.51
CA ILE A 23 11.82 -26.48 19.16
C ILE A 23 12.57 -27.77 18.83
N HIS A 24 12.90 -28.01 17.56
CA HIS A 24 13.41 -29.31 17.12
C HIS A 24 14.93 -29.42 17.10
N PHE A 25 15.65 -28.31 16.93
CA PHE A 25 17.10 -28.33 16.75
C PHE A 25 17.84 -27.58 17.86
N GLY A 26 17.13 -26.90 18.76
CA GLY A 26 17.71 -26.15 19.88
C GLY A 26 18.62 -24.97 19.48
N LYS A 27 18.79 -24.72 18.18
CA LYS A 27 19.66 -23.70 17.61
C LYS A 27 18.93 -22.93 16.53
N ILE A 28 18.91 -21.61 16.68
CA ILE A 28 18.31 -20.70 15.71
C ILE A 28 19.28 -20.48 14.53
N PRO A 29 18.86 -20.72 13.26
CA PRO A 29 19.65 -20.43 12.06
C PRO A 29 20.24 -19.02 12.04
N ALA A 30 21.35 -18.84 11.31
CA ALA A 30 22.06 -17.55 11.24
C ALA A 30 21.16 -16.40 10.75
N ILE A 31 20.36 -16.64 9.70
CA ILE A 31 19.45 -15.64 9.11
C ILE A 31 18.51 -14.99 10.14
N PHE A 32 18.02 -15.75 11.12
CA PHE A 32 17.08 -15.23 12.13
C PHE A 32 17.78 -14.50 13.28
N ARG A 33 19.13 -14.52 13.33
CA ARG A 33 19.96 -13.81 14.32
C ARG A 33 20.53 -12.51 13.76
N GLU A 34 20.39 -12.27 12.47
CA GLU A 34 20.85 -11.03 11.85
C GLU A 34 19.99 -9.83 12.26
N LYS A 35 20.62 -8.66 12.33
CA LYS A 35 19.95 -7.39 12.62
C LYS A 35 18.83 -7.09 11.61
N SER A 36 19.05 -7.42 10.34
CA SER A 36 18.09 -7.31 9.24
C SER A 36 16.76 -8.01 9.56
N PHE A 37 16.82 -9.23 10.11
CA PHE A 37 15.62 -9.97 10.48
C PHE A 37 14.89 -9.35 11.69
N SER A 38 15.64 -8.78 12.64
CA SER A 38 15.05 -8.03 13.75
C SER A 38 14.34 -6.77 13.25
N GLU A 39 14.96 -6.02 12.33
CA GLU A 39 14.35 -4.82 11.73
C GLU A 39 13.14 -5.16 10.87
N TYR A 40 13.19 -6.27 10.13
CA TYR A 40 12.06 -6.80 9.36
C TYR A 40 10.82 -7.06 10.23
N GLY A 41 10.99 -7.50 11.49
CA GLY A 41 9.90 -7.68 12.44
C GLY A 41 9.50 -6.41 13.24
N ASN A 42 10.21 -5.29 13.07
CA ASN A 42 10.04 -4.08 13.85
C ASN A 42 9.09 -3.09 13.15
N TYR A 43 7.78 -3.33 13.26
CA TYR A 43 6.77 -2.54 12.58
C TYR A 43 6.52 -1.18 13.27
N ARG A 44 7.29 -0.15 12.86
CA ARG A 44 7.10 1.24 13.32
C ARG A 44 5.79 1.87 12.85
N LEU A 45 5.14 1.30 11.84
CA LEU A 45 3.80 1.68 11.42
C LEU A 45 2.95 0.41 11.29
N SER A 46 1.98 0.26 12.19
CA SER A 46 1.05 -0.87 12.18
C SER A 46 -0.32 -0.41 11.71
N THR A 47 -0.74 -0.87 10.53
CA THR A 47 -1.99 -0.42 9.89
C THR A 47 -3.00 -1.53 9.65
N SER A 48 -4.28 -1.18 9.68
CA SER A 48 -5.33 -2.08 9.25
C SER A 48 -6.54 -1.32 8.73
N GLN A 49 -7.16 -1.88 7.70
CA GLN A 49 -8.45 -1.43 7.23
C GLN A 49 -9.56 -2.13 8.02
N LEU A 50 -10.41 -1.35 8.66
CA LEU A 50 -11.56 -1.83 9.42
C LEU A 50 -12.83 -1.34 8.73
N ALA A 51 -13.23 -2.05 7.68
CA ALA A 51 -14.46 -1.76 6.95
C ALA A 51 -15.67 -2.19 7.79
N THR A 52 -16.49 -1.23 8.19
CA THR A 52 -17.73 -1.46 8.95
C THR A 52 -18.83 -0.55 8.44
N ASN A 53 -20.06 -1.04 8.41
CA ASN A 53 -21.24 -0.24 8.08
C ASN A 53 -21.76 0.56 9.27
N ALA A 54 -21.35 0.19 10.48
CA ALA A 54 -21.66 0.95 11.69
C ALA A 54 -20.85 2.25 11.73
N ASP A 55 -21.40 3.27 12.39
CA ASP A 55 -20.70 4.52 12.67
C ASP A 55 -19.81 4.38 13.90
N ILE A 56 -18.80 3.51 13.78
CA ILE A 56 -17.83 3.24 14.83
C ILE A 56 -16.42 3.51 14.31
N LEU A 57 -15.60 4.14 15.15
CA LEU A 57 -14.17 4.26 14.95
C LEU A 57 -13.47 3.26 15.87
N ILE A 58 -12.70 2.37 15.28
CA ILE A 58 -11.93 1.37 16.02
C ILE A 58 -10.46 1.78 15.94
N GLY A 59 -9.77 1.83 17.07
CA GLY A 59 -8.35 2.16 17.18
C GLY A 59 -7.59 1.16 18.04
N TYR A 60 -6.27 1.15 17.90
CA TYR A 60 -5.35 0.38 18.73
C TYR A 60 -4.04 1.15 18.90
N GLY A 61 -3.27 0.81 19.94
CA GLY A 61 -1.96 1.40 20.21
C GLY A 61 -0.85 0.89 19.27
N PRO A 62 0.31 1.55 19.23
CA PRO A 62 1.48 1.07 18.49
C PRO A 62 1.95 -0.31 18.99
N VAL A 63 2.60 -1.07 18.10
CA VAL A 63 3.19 -2.39 18.44
C VAL A 63 4.65 -2.30 18.89
N VAL A 64 5.24 -1.11 18.82
CA VAL A 64 6.61 -0.78 19.25
C VAL A 64 6.61 0.63 19.88
N ASN A 65 7.58 0.91 20.75
CA ASN A 65 7.61 2.16 21.52
C ASN A 65 7.74 3.42 20.65
N ASP A 66 8.53 3.35 19.56
CA ASP A 66 8.84 4.46 18.66
C ASP A 66 8.02 4.41 17.36
N GLY A 67 6.80 3.88 17.44
CA GLY A 67 5.94 3.63 16.28
C GLY A 67 4.53 4.22 16.40
N TYR A 68 3.73 3.92 15.38
CA TYR A 68 2.35 4.34 15.21
C TYR A 68 1.41 3.14 15.07
N GLY A 69 0.23 3.25 15.70
CA GLY A 69 -0.94 2.47 15.33
C GLY A 69 -1.83 3.32 14.43
N CYS A 70 -2.25 2.82 13.27
CA CYS A 70 -3.12 3.56 12.36
C CYS A 70 -4.17 2.65 11.74
N SER A 71 -5.39 2.70 12.27
CA SER A 71 -6.54 2.06 11.64
C SER A 71 -7.30 3.04 10.78
N TYR A 72 -7.95 2.51 9.73
CA TYR A 72 -8.76 3.34 8.84
C TYR A 72 -10.00 2.62 8.33
N SER A 73 -11.07 3.40 8.12
CA SER A 73 -12.35 2.93 7.60
C SER A 73 -12.77 3.81 6.42
N PRO A 74 -12.61 3.33 5.17
CA PRO A 74 -13.13 4.02 4.01
C PRO A 74 -14.67 4.00 4.02
N LYS A 75 -15.26 5.18 3.87
CA LYS A 75 -16.70 5.39 3.65
C LYS A 75 -16.89 6.00 2.26
N LYS A 76 -18.14 6.18 1.84
CA LYS A 76 -18.47 6.67 0.48
C LYS A 76 -17.79 8.01 0.15
N ASN A 77 -17.78 8.96 1.09
CA ASN A 77 -17.33 10.34 0.86
C ASN A 77 -16.18 10.78 1.80
N GLN A 78 -15.70 9.89 2.66
CA GLN A 78 -14.68 10.20 3.66
C GLN A 78 -13.89 8.96 4.04
N ILE A 79 -12.72 9.14 4.63
CA ILE A 79 -11.95 8.06 5.24
C ILE A 79 -11.74 8.45 6.70
N LEU A 80 -12.22 7.60 7.61
CA LEU A 80 -12.01 7.81 9.04
C LEU A 80 -10.68 7.17 9.43
N PHE A 81 -9.83 7.92 10.11
CA PHE A 81 -8.54 7.45 10.63
C PHE A 81 -8.54 7.50 12.15
N CYS A 82 -7.99 6.48 12.79
CA CYS A 82 -7.57 6.54 14.19
C CYS A 82 -6.06 6.34 14.22
N VAL A 83 -5.35 7.36 14.70
CA VAL A 83 -3.89 7.37 14.80
C VAL A 83 -3.51 7.39 16.27
N SER A 84 -2.56 6.54 16.64
CA SER A 84 -2.02 6.45 17.99
C SER A 84 -0.49 6.41 17.95
N SER A 85 0.13 6.99 18.98
CA SER A 85 1.56 6.95 19.26
C SER A 85 1.77 7.06 20.77
N PHE A 86 2.95 6.72 21.27
CA PHE A 86 3.27 6.88 22.68
C PHE A 86 3.86 8.27 22.96
N PHE A 87 3.34 8.97 23.98
CA PHE A 87 3.88 10.27 24.42
C PHE A 87 5.34 10.19 24.89
N SER A 88 5.81 9.02 25.30
CA SER A 88 7.19 8.79 25.73
C SER A 88 8.20 8.83 24.58
N ALA A 89 7.79 8.61 23.33
CA ALA A 89 8.65 8.62 22.16
C ALA A 89 8.67 10.00 21.50
N LYS A 90 9.80 10.70 21.61
CA LYS A 90 9.97 12.08 21.11
C LYS A 90 9.92 12.17 19.58
N GLU A 91 10.19 11.05 18.92
CA GLU A 91 10.22 10.90 17.47
C GLU A 91 8.81 10.74 16.87
N THR A 92 7.78 10.53 17.72
CA THR A 92 6.41 10.28 17.26
C THR A 92 5.43 11.35 17.72
N SER A 93 4.45 11.69 16.87
CA SER A 93 3.33 12.56 17.23
C SER A 93 2.11 12.19 16.38
N SER A 94 1.06 11.72 17.04
CA SER A 94 -0.21 11.38 16.39
C SER A 94 -0.80 12.57 15.61
N ASP A 95 -0.77 13.77 16.19
CA ASP A 95 -1.27 14.99 15.53
C ASP A 95 -0.47 15.33 14.28
N PHE A 96 0.86 15.29 14.37
CA PHE A 96 1.73 15.56 13.23
C PHE A 96 1.53 14.52 12.12
N PHE A 97 1.44 13.24 12.50
CA PHE A 97 1.19 12.15 11.56
C PHE A 97 -0.17 12.30 10.87
N ALA A 98 -1.23 12.61 11.62
CA ALA A 98 -2.58 12.80 11.06
C ALA A 98 -2.63 13.95 10.05
N ARG A 99 -2.01 15.10 10.36
CA ARG A 99 -1.93 16.24 9.43
C ARG A 99 -1.10 15.92 8.19
N SER A 100 0.01 15.20 8.36
CA SER A 100 0.85 14.75 7.25
C SER A 100 0.13 13.76 6.34
N LEU A 101 -0.66 12.86 6.93
CA LEU A 101 -1.49 11.89 6.23
C LEU A 101 -2.59 12.60 5.41
N GLU A 102 -3.32 13.53 6.01
CA GLU A 102 -4.31 14.36 5.32
C GLU A 102 -3.68 15.12 4.14
N GLY A 103 -2.56 15.82 4.39
CA GLY A 103 -1.83 16.53 3.34
C GLY A 103 -1.40 15.62 2.19
N SER A 104 -0.90 14.42 2.50
CA SER A 104 -0.51 13.43 1.49
C SER A 104 -1.69 12.96 0.65
N LEU A 105 -2.84 12.69 1.27
CA LEU A 105 -4.06 12.28 0.56
C LEU A 105 -4.59 13.40 -0.36
N LEU A 106 -4.54 14.65 0.11
CA LEU A 106 -4.95 15.81 -0.69
C LEU A 106 -4.02 16.03 -1.89
N GLN A 107 -2.70 15.88 -1.70
CA GLN A 107 -1.72 15.95 -2.80
C GLN A 107 -1.94 14.83 -3.82
N MET A 108 -2.17 13.60 -3.37
CA MET A 108 -2.50 12.49 -4.26
C MET A 108 -3.78 12.76 -5.06
N ARG A 109 -4.82 13.32 -4.42
CA ARG A 109 -6.06 13.73 -5.11
C ARG A 109 -5.77 14.76 -6.19
N GLU A 110 -4.98 15.79 -5.87
CA GLU A 110 -4.62 16.83 -6.83
C GLU A 110 -3.87 16.26 -8.04
N LEU A 111 -2.90 15.37 -7.82
CA LEU A 111 -2.16 14.71 -8.89
C LEU A 111 -3.10 13.92 -9.82
N CYS A 112 -4.00 13.12 -9.26
CA CYS A 112 -4.98 12.35 -10.03
C CYS A 112 -5.91 13.27 -10.87
N LEU A 113 -6.38 14.38 -10.29
CA LEU A 113 -7.23 15.34 -10.99
C LEU A 113 -6.50 16.03 -12.15
N ARG A 114 -5.24 16.42 -11.95
CA ARG A 114 -4.40 17.02 -13.00
C ARG A 114 -4.17 16.07 -14.17
N MET A 115 -3.91 14.78 -13.89
CA MET A 115 -3.72 13.77 -14.94
C MET A 115 -5.00 13.57 -15.77
N ASN A 116 -6.15 13.46 -15.12
CA ASN A 116 -7.43 13.28 -15.82
C ASN A 116 -7.78 14.51 -16.69
N ALA A 117 -7.46 15.72 -16.23
CA ALA A 117 -7.64 16.95 -17.02
C ALA A 117 -6.71 16.98 -18.25
N ASN A 118 -5.48 16.48 -18.11
CA ASN A 118 -4.51 16.45 -19.20
C ASN A 118 -4.84 15.41 -20.28
N GLU A 119 -5.39 14.24 -19.92
CA GLU A 119 -5.89 13.25 -20.90
C GLU A 119 -7.05 13.80 -21.75
N SER A 120 -7.87 14.66 -21.14
CA SER A 120 -8.96 15.38 -21.83
C SER A 120 -8.44 16.44 -22.83
N SER A 121 -7.20 16.92 -22.66
CA SER A 121 -6.55 17.88 -23.55
C SER A 121 -5.74 17.21 -24.68
N ALA A 122 -5.19 16.02 -24.42
CA ALA A 122 -4.37 15.28 -25.39
C ALA A 122 -5.21 14.64 -26.52
N THR A 123 -6.51 14.46 -26.32
CA THR A 123 -7.43 13.88 -27.32
C THR A 123 -7.80 14.84 -28.46
N PHE A 124 -7.40 16.11 -28.43
CA PHE A 124 -7.63 17.06 -29.53
C PHE A 124 -6.52 17.06 -30.61
N SER A 125 -5.45 16.24 -30.47
CA SER A 125 -4.33 16.21 -31.43
C SER A 125 -4.04 14.81 -32.00
N ALA A 126 -5.08 14.03 -32.27
CA ALA A 126 -4.97 12.86 -33.15
C ALA A 126 -5.70 13.16 -34.47
N ARG A 127 -5.09 13.98 -35.33
CA ARG A 127 -5.50 14.05 -36.74
C ARG A 127 -5.04 12.75 -37.40
N SER A 128 -5.98 11.86 -37.69
CA SER A 128 -5.74 10.62 -38.41
C SER A 128 -5.00 10.91 -39.72
N PRO A 129 -3.88 10.23 -40.03
CA PRO A 129 -3.35 10.27 -41.38
C PRO A 129 -4.30 9.51 -42.31
N GLU A 130 -4.81 10.20 -43.34
CA GLU A 130 -5.54 9.57 -44.45
C GLU A 130 -4.62 8.53 -45.10
N ILE A 131 -5.08 7.28 -45.13
CA ILE A 131 -4.41 6.19 -45.85
C ILE A 131 -4.92 6.25 -47.30
N PRO A 132 -4.07 6.52 -48.31
CA PRO A 132 -4.50 6.51 -49.70
C PRO A 132 -4.93 5.10 -50.13
N PRO A 133 -5.93 4.97 -51.03
CA PRO A 133 -6.46 3.67 -51.42
C PRO A 133 -5.43 2.85 -52.21
N LEU A 134 -5.38 1.55 -51.92
CA LEU A 134 -4.48 0.58 -52.55
C LEU A 134 -4.83 0.37 -54.04
N PRO A 135 -3.85 0.29 -54.96
CA PRO A 135 -4.12 0.08 -56.37
C PRO A 135 -4.74 -1.31 -56.63
N THR A 136 -5.82 -1.33 -57.40
CA THR A 136 -6.51 -2.52 -57.89
C THR A 136 -5.65 -3.26 -58.91
N THR A 137 -5.15 -4.43 -58.54
CA THR A 137 -4.48 -5.34 -59.47
C THR A 137 -5.54 -5.96 -60.39
N THR A 138 -5.43 -5.65 -61.67
CA THR A 138 -6.22 -6.24 -62.75
C THR A 138 -5.89 -7.72 -62.90
N SER A 139 -6.94 -8.53 -63.06
CA SER A 139 -6.87 -9.91 -63.50
C SER A 139 -6.18 -10.00 -64.86
N LYS A 140 -5.17 -10.87 -64.96
CA LYS A 140 -4.77 -11.46 -66.24
C LYS A 140 -4.74 -12.96 -66.09
N THR A 141 -5.69 -13.55 -66.80
CA THR A 141 -5.76 -14.92 -67.28
C THR A 141 -4.41 -15.44 -67.79
N SER A 142 -4.05 -16.66 -67.40
CA SER A 142 -3.70 -17.70 -68.36
C SER A 142 -3.79 -19.08 -67.72
#